data_AF-F6EUS1-F1
#
_entry.id   AF-F6EUS1-F1
#
_cell.length_a   1.000
_cell.length_b   1.000
_cell.length_c   1.000
_cell.angle_alpha   90.00
_cell.angle_beta   90.00
_cell.angle_gamma   90.00
#
_symmetry.space_group_name_H-M   'P 1'
#
loop_
_entity.id
_entity.type
_entity.pdbx_description
1 polymer ?
#
loop_
_entity_poly.entity_id
_entity_poly.type
_entity_poly.pdbx_seq_one_letter_code
_entity_poly.pdbx_strand_id
1 'polypeptide(L)'
;MTTGDEKAQKRLQWLLDAPLFIDEALTARLFDAVVRPSYEVQSREVGEVSETARRRLFGGEAEASYDLGLSFLTGALKLRGQVSGERETTDTNTNSTTRTEIRVDTAGRRLEEIVLVYLSNHPDRIVFIDADGSASTFDGRKLSLQDLEAAAEIPPRMLAFVDIPRGTPIIPMACECESGAIVQLYESYIAQQWPQEEERPTYPPDQAGQNERRAYWSALAGRFSSRVGMEVIEAAGADGRFGWIDFRVPIGCAGDTLHLHLVPGGKYYTGVFAYNMVRRGCRQGIRMVGTLKAGIDLNVLAVFDR
;
A
#
# COMPACT_ATOMS: atom_id res chain seq x y z
N MET A 1 11.89 23.90 13.16
CA MET A 1 10.87 22.89 13.51
C MET A 1 10.05 22.67 12.25
N THR A 2 10.24 21.53 11.58
CA THR A 2 9.40 21.17 10.43
C THR A 2 7.97 20.96 10.93
N THR A 3 6.99 21.62 10.31
CA THR A 3 5.57 21.45 10.65
C THR A 3 5.15 19.99 10.42
N GLY A 4 4.09 19.51 11.09
CA GLY A 4 3.61 18.12 10.94
C GLY A 4 3.38 17.72 9.48
N ASP A 5 2.91 18.67 8.67
CA ASP A 5 2.65 18.52 7.25
C ASP A 5 3.92 18.22 6.42
N GLU A 6 5.06 18.89 6.68
CA GLU A 6 6.32 18.65 5.95
C GLU A 6 6.89 17.26 6.22
N LYS A 7 6.74 16.75 7.45
CA LYS A 7 7.17 15.40 7.81
C LYS A 7 6.30 14.35 7.11
N ALA A 8 4.98 14.55 7.08
CA ALA A 8 4.05 13.64 6.43
C ALA A 8 4.23 13.63 4.90
N GLN A 9 4.54 14.77 4.28
CA GLN A 9 4.81 14.87 2.85
C GLN A 9 6.06 14.10 2.43
N LYS A 10 7.16 14.20 3.20
CA LYS A 10 8.37 13.39 2.94
C LYS A 10 8.08 11.90 2.98
N ARG A 11 7.13 11.47 3.80
CA ARG A 11 6.70 10.06 3.89
C ARG A 11 5.90 9.58 2.69
N LEU A 12 5.50 10.45 1.75
CA LEU A 12 4.79 10.06 0.53
C LEU A 12 5.68 10.11 -0.72
N GLN A 13 6.90 10.64 -0.63
CA GLN A 13 7.76 10.85 -1.80
C GLN A 13 8.13 9.56 -2.52
N TRP A 14 8.23 8.42 -1.83
CA TRP A 14 8.55 7.13 -2.45
C TRP A 14 7.46 6.56 -3.35
N LEU A 15 6.25 7.14 -3.37
CA LEU A 15 5.24 6.81 -4.38
C LEU A 15 5.69 7.15 -5.80
N LEU A 16 6.76 7.94 -5.94
CA LEU A 16 7.46 8.23 -7.19
C LEU A 16 8.23 7.06 -7.76
N ASP A 17 8.61 6.10 -6.92
CA ASP A 17 9.46 5.01 -7.35
C ASP A 17 8.67 3.96 -8.14
N ALA A 18 9.36 3.15 -8.93
CA ALA A 18 8.71 2.05 -9.62
C ALA A 18 8.27 0.98 -8.59
N PRO A 19 6.99 0.56 -8.56
CA PRO A 19 6.54 -0.45 -7.63
C PRO A 19 7.10 -1.84 -8.00
N LEU A 20 7.49 -2.61 -6.97
CA LEU A 20 7.78 -4.04 -7.08
C LEU A 20 6.53 -4.86 -7.39
N PHE A 21 5.38 -4.37 -6.92
CA PHE A 21 4.05 -4.96 -7.08
C PHE A 21 3.00 -3.85 -7.05
N ILE A 22 1.98 -3.95 -7.91
CA ILE A 22 0.77 -3.13 -7.86
C ILE A 22 -0.44 -3.97 -8.28
N ASP A 23 -1.46 -4.01 -7.42
CA ASP A 23 -2.75 -4.61 -7.75
C ASP A 23 -3.58 -3.61 -8.55
N GLU A 24 -3.46 -3.69 -9.88
CA GLU A 24 -4.17 -2.81 -10.79
C GLU A 24 -5.70 -2.90 -10.64
N ALA A 25 -6.23 -4.09 -10.35
CA ALA A 25 -7.67 -4.34 -10.32
C ALA A 25 -8.31 -3.85 -9.02
N LEU A 26 -7.64 -4.05 -7.89
CA LEU A 26 -8.08 -3.50 -6.60
C LEU A 26 -7.89 -1.98 -6.58
N THR A 27 -6.77 -1.47 -7.11
CA THR A 27 -6.54 -0.03 -7.24
C THR A 27 -7.61 0.63 -8.11
N ALA A 28 -7.99 0.01 -9.23
CA ALA A 28 -9.09 0.49 -10.07
C ALA A 28 -10.43 0.54 -9.32
N ARG A 29 -10.78 -0.54 -8.60
CA ARG A 29 -12.03 -0.62 -7.82
C ARG A 29 -12.08 0.42 -6.70
N LEU A 30 -10.96 0.63 -6.00
CA LEU A 30 -10.87 1.66 -4.97
C LEU A 30 -10.96 3.06 -5.58
N PHE A 31 -10.27 3.30 -6.70
CA PHE A 31 -10.34 4.55 -7.43
C PHE A 31 -11.79 4.87 -7.81
N ASP A 32 -12.52 3.90 -8.35
CA ASP A 32 -13.93 4.08 -8.70
C ASP A 32 -14.80 4.38 -7.47
N ALA A 33 -14.51 3.75 -6.32
CA ALA A 33 -15.28 3.94 -5.09
C ALA A 33 -15.06 5.32 -4.43
N VAL A 34 -13.86 5.88 -4.51
CA VAL A 34 -13.50 7.11 -3.76
C VAL A 34 -13.34 8.34 -4.65
N VAL A 35 -12.98 8.17 -5.93
CA VAL A 35 -12.69 9.27 -6.85
C VAL A 35 -13.84 9.54 -7.81
N ARG A 36 -14.63 8.52 -8.20
CA ARG A 36 -15.60 8.67 -9.29
C ARG A 36 -16.87 9.41 -8.83
N PRO A 37 -17.30 10.48 -9.53
CA PRO A 37 -18.65 11.02 -9.39
C PRO A 37 -19.70 10.07 -10.01
N SER A 38 -20.96 10.26 -9.68
CA SER A 38 -22.09 9.36 -9.97
C SER A 38 -22.42 9.12 -11.46
N TYR A 39 -21.66 9.68 -12.41
CA TYR A 39 -21.92 9.62 -13.86
C TYR A 39 -20.63 9.47 -14.68
N GLU A 40 -20.71 8.82 -15.85
CA GLU A 40 -19.64 8.85 -16.87
C GLU A 40 -19.57 10.23 -17.51
N VAL A 41 -18.56 10.99 -17.11
CA VAL A 41 -18.35 12.35 -17.57
C VAL A 41 -17.39 12.32 -18.76
N GLN A 42 -17.89 12.59 -19.98
CA GLN A 42 -17.07 12.76 -21.20
C GLN A 42 -16.14 13.99 -21.16
N SER A 43 -16.31 14.90 -20.21
CA SER A 43 -15.43 16.06 -19.96
C SER A 43 -15.60 16.55 -18.52
N ARG A 44 -14.58 16.39 -17.68
CA ARG A 44 -14.68 16.57 -16.22
C ARG A 44 -14.57 18.04 -15.81
N GLU A 45 -15.62 18.61 -15.22
CA GLU A 45 -15.44 19.53 -14.09
C GLU A 45 -15.18 18.67 -12.84
N VAL A 46 -13.98 18.77 -12.29
CA VAL A 46 -13.65 18.14 -11.01
C VAL A 46 -13.91 19.16 -9.93
N GLY A 47 -14.78 18.81 -8.98
CA GLY A 47 -15.03 19.60 -7.80
C GLY A 47 -13.73 20.09 -7.15
N GLU A 48 -13.77 21.35 -6.74
CA GLU A 48 -12.66 22.09 -6.15
C GLU A 48 -11.99 21.27 -5.03
N VAL A 49 -10.72 20.93 -5.23
CA VAL A 49 -9.84 20.63 -4.10
C VAL A 49 -9.82 21.90 -3.26
N SER A 50 -10.26 21.80 -2.00
CA SER A 50 -10.36 22.95 -1.11
C SER A 50 -9.05 23.75 -1.10
N GLU A 51 -9.17 25.08 -1.09
CA GLU A 51 -8.01 25.98 -1.10
C GLU A 51 -7.05 25.68 0.08
N THR A 52 -7.58 25.13 1.18
CA THR A 52 -6.82 24.63 2.34
C THR A 52 -6.03 23.35 2.04
N ALA A 53 -6.59 22.38 1.31
CA ALA A 53 -5.84 21.20 0.85
C ALA A 53 -4.76 21.61 -0.16
N ARG A 54 -5.04 22.60 -1.02
CA ARG A 54 -4.03 23.22 -1.89
C ARG A 54 -2.93 23.91 -1.08
N ARG A 55 -3.24 24.78 -0.13
CA ARG A 55 -2.21 25.44 0.70
C ARG A 55 -1.37 24.45 1.51
N ARG A 56 -1.98 23.36 2.01
CA ARG A 56 -1.25 22.28 2.70
C ARG A 56 -0.29 21.54 1.75
N LEU A 57 -0.69 21.30 0.50
CA LEU A 57 0.11 20.58 -0.51
C LEU A 57 1.00 21.45 -1.39
N PHE A 58 0.88 22.77 -1.36
CA PHE A 58 1.59 23.68 -2.26
C PHE A 58 2.23 24.90 -1.59
N GLY A 59 2.00 25.13 -0.30
CA GLY A 59 2.39 26.37 0.38
C GLY A 59 1.53 27.55 -0.10
N GLY A 60 1.03 28.35 0.84
CA GLY A 60 0.36 29.61 0.51
C GLY A 60 1.38 30.65 0.08
N GLU A 61 1.01 31.50 -0.89
CA GLU A 61 1.82 32.61 -1.39
C GLU A 61 2.31 33.54 -0.27
N ALA A 62 3.60 33.46 0.05
CA ALA A 62 4.45 34.55 0.55
C ALA A 62 5.91 34.06 0.59
N GLU A 63 6.72 34.51 -0.38
CA GLU A 63 8.20 34.60 -0.33
C GLU A 63 9.00 33.46 0.33
N ALA A 64 8.70 32.19 0.05
CA ALA A 64 9.64 31.07 0.20
C ALA A 64 9.04 29.82 -0.44
N SER A 65 9.20 29.68 -1.75
CA SER A 65 8.70 28.53 -2.50
C SER A 65 9.45 27.25 -2.12
N TYR A 66 8.87 26.44 -1.23
CA TYR A 66 9.21 25.02 -1.14
C TYR A 66 8.39 24.29 -2.21
N ASP A 67 9.00 24.13 -3.40
CA ASP A 67 8.49 23.22 -4.42
C ASP A 67 8.59 21.80 -3.89
N LEU A 68 7.45 21.20 -3.57
CA LEU A 68 7.35 19.94 -2.82
C LEU A 68 7.82 18.71 -3.61
N GLY A 69 8.30 18.85 -4.85
CA GLY A 69 8.66 17.74 -5.73
C GLY A 69 7.49 16.81 -6.09
N LEU A 70 6.30 17.05 -5.50
CA LEU A 70 5.01 16.46 -5.85
C LEU A 70 4.33 17.22 -7.01
N SER A 71 5.10 18.02 -7.76
CA SER A 71 4.66 18.73 -8.95
C SER A 71 4.17 17.80 -10.08
N PHE A 72 4.53 16.51 -10.05
CA PHE A 72 4.04 15.47 -10.96
C PHE A 72 2.70 14.83 -10.53
N LEU A 73 2.39 14.78 -9.22
CA LEU A 73 1.04 14.46 -8.70
C LEU A 73 0.04 15.54 -9.11
N THR A 74 0.56 16.71 -9.43
CA THR A 74 -0.20 17.94 -9.59
C THR A 74 -0.06 18.57 -10.97
N GLY A 75 0.76 17.99 -11.87
CA GLY A 75 0.76 18.32 -13.30
C GLY A 75 -0.62 18.08 -13.92
N ALA A 76 -1.32 17.04 -13.47
CA ALA A 76 -2.73 16.80 -13.80
C ALA A 76 -3.69 17.84 -13.19
N LEU A 77 -3.33 18.50 -12.09
CA LEU A 77 -4.09 19.58 -11.45
C LEU A 77 -3.81 20.96 -12.06
N LYS A 78 -2.58 21.25 -12.49
CA LYS A 78 -2.20 22.48 -13.22
C LYS A 78 -2.76 22.48 -14.65
N LEU A 79 -2.71 21.34 -15.35
CA LEU A 79 -3.42 21.20 -16.64
C LEU A 79 -4.95 21.36 -16.46
N ARG A 80 -5.54 20.90 -15.36
CA ARG A 80 -6.97 21.11 -15.06
C ARG A 80 -7.36 22.57 -14.83
N GLY A 81 -6.46 23.39 -14.29
CA GLY A 81 -6.67 24.84 -14.15
C GLY A 81 -6.54 25.61 -15.46
N GLN A 82 -5.76 25.10 -16.42
CA GLN A 82 -5.63 25.70 -17.76
C GLN A 82 -6.68 25.18 -18.77
N VAL A 83 -7.19 23.96 -18.59
CA VAL A 83 -8.21 23.36 -19.49
C VAL A 83 -9.65 23.76 -19.10
N SER A 84 -9.89 24.25 -17.88
CA SER A 84 -11.18 24.83 -17.48
C SER A 84 -11.40 26.27 -17.98
N GLY A 85 -10.38 26.90 -18.55
CA GLY A 85 -10.52 28.06 -19.39
C GLY A 85 -10.44 27.64 -20.84
N GLU A 86 -11.57 27.55 -21.52
CA GLU A 86 -11.60 27.62 -22.99
C GLU A 86 -11.08 29.02 -23.39
N ARG A 87 -9.75 29.16 -23.43
CA ARG A 87 -9.11 30.28 -24.10
C ARG A 87 -8.69 29.77 -25.45
N GLU A 88 -9.62 29.89 -26.39
CA GLU A 88 -9.32 29.89 -27.82
C GLU A 88 -8.23 30.94 -28.05
N THR A 89 -6.98 30.47 -28.05
CA THR A 89 -5.83 31.31 -28.35
C THR A 89 -5.57 31.06 -29.82
N THR A 90 -6.27 31.81 -30.66
CA THR A 90 -6.06 31.85 -32.10
C THR A 90 -4.72 32.53 -32.36
N ASP A 91 -3.63 31.78 -32.27
CA ASP A 91 -2.34 32.21 -32.81
C ASP A 91 -2.42 32.12 -34.33
N THR A 92 -2.80 33.24 -34.94
CA THR A 92 -2.57 33.49 -36.36
C THR A 92 -1.07 33.39 -36.66
N ASN A 93 -0.73 32.46 -37.55
CA ASN A 93 0.59 32.16 -38.13
C ASN A 93 1.53 31.28 -37.29
N THR A 94 1.38 29.96 -37.36
CA THR A 94 2.25 29.02 -38.12
C THR A 94 1.82 27.57 -37.82
N ASN A 95 1.65 26.73 -38.85
CA ASN A 95 1.42 25.26 -38.81
C ASN A 95 1.06 24.67 -37.42
N SER A 96 -0.20 24.80 -37.02
CA SER A 96 -0.68 24.23 -35.75
C SER A 96 -0.71 22.71 -35.86
N THR A 97 0.17 22.06 -35.09
CA THR A 97 0.08 20.61 -34.87
C THR A 97 -0.82 20.45 -33.66
N THR A 98 -2.09 20.09 -33.86
CA THR A 98 -3.02 19.83 -32.76
C THR A 98 -2.58 18.56 -32.04
N ARG A 99 -1.93 18.70 -30.89
CA ARG A 99 -1.53 17.57 -30.04
C ARG A 99 -2.68 17.26 -29.08
N THR A 100 -3.46 16.23 -29.37
CA THR A 100 -4.45 15.71 -28.42
C THR A 100 -3.72 14.92 -27.33
N GLU A 101 -3.59 15.51 -26.15
CA GLU A 101 -2.99 14.84 -24.99
C GLU A 101 -4.04 13.92 -24.36
N ILE A 102 -3.89 12.60 -24.55
CA ILE A 102 -4.73 11.61 -23.88
C ILE A 102 -4.19 11.41 -22.47
N ARG A 103 -5.10 11.39 -21.48
CA ARG A 103 -4.73 11.14 -20.09
C ARG A 103 -4.12 9.74 -19.95
N VAL A 104 -2.95 9.68 -19.32
CA VAL A 104 -2.32 8.41 -18.94
C VAL A 104 -3.13 7.78 -17.80
N ASP A 105 -3.76 6.64 -18.08
CA ASP A 105 -4.59 5.89 -17.13
C ASP A 105 -3.88 4.59 -16.72
N THR A 106 -2.96 4.71 -15.76
CA THR A 106 -2.21 3.57 -15.20
C THR A 106 -2.57 3.37 -13.74
N ALA A 107 -2.32 2.16 -13.22
CA ALA A 107 -2.54 1.86 -11.81
C ALA A 107 -1.77 2.80 -10.86
N GLY A 108 -0.54 3.17 -11.22
CA GLY A 108 0.23 4.18 -10.47
C GLY A 108 -0.49 5.53 -10.42
N ARG A 109 -0.99 6.04 -11.55
CA ARG A 109 -1.75 7.30 -11.58
C ARG A 109 -3.06 7.24 -10.81
N ARG A 110 -3.75 6.09 -10.83
CA ARG A 110 -4.96 5.89 -10.03
C ARG A 110 -4.64 5.88 -8.54
N LEU A 111 -3.56 5.21 -8.13
CA LEU A 111 -3.09 5.19 -6.75
C LEU A 111 -2.77 6.60 -6.26
N GLU A 112 -2.01 7.36 -7.04
CA GLU A 112 -1.72 8.77 -6.80
C GLU A 112 -2.99 9.62 -6.55
N GLU A 113 -4.01 9.46 -7.40
CA GLU A 113 -5.28 10.18 -7.26
C GLU A 113 -6.08 9.76 -6.04
N ILE A 114 -6.07 8.48 -5.66
CA ILE A 114 -6.65 8.01 -4.41
C ILE A 114 -5.99 8.75 -3.23
N VAL A 115 -4.65 8.82 -3.19
CA VAL A 115 -3.94 9.54 -2.13
C VAL A 115 -4.37 11.01 -2.06
N LEU A 116 -4.46 11.69 -3.21
CA LEU A 116 -4.88 13.09 -3.27
C LEU A 116 -6.31 13.32 -2.76
N VAL A 117 -7.25 12.43 -3.09
CA VAL A 117 -8.63 12.50 -2.59
C VAL A 117 -8.68 12.29 -1.09
N TYR A 118 -7.94 11.30 -0.57
CA TYR A 118 -7.83 11.09 0.87
C TYR A 118 -7.21 12.30 1.58
N LEU A 119 -6.14 12.89 1.05
CA LEU A 119 -5.51 14.09 1.62
C LEU A 119 -6.49 15.27 1.70
N SER A 120 -7.35 15.41 0.69
CA SER A 120 -8.27 16.54 0.58
C SER A 120 -9.52 16.37 1.47
N ASN A 121 -10.06 15.16 1.53
CA ASN A 121 -11.39 14.89 2.10
C ASN A 121 -11.35 14.10 3.41
N HIS A 122 -10.31 13.28 3.61
CA HIS A 122 -10.19 12.33 4.72
C HIS A 122 -8.74 12.23 5.26
N PRO A 123 -8.07 13.35 5.60
CA PRO A 123 -6.67 13.31 6.04
C PRO A 123 -6.48 12.51 7.34
N ASP A 124 -7.50 12.42 8.19
CA ASP A 124 -7.56 11.58 9.39
C ASP A 124 -7.58 10.07 9.09
N ARG A 125 -7.86 9.71 7.83
CA ARG A 125 -7.89 8.33 7.32
C ARG A 125 -6.62 7.95 6.58
N ILE A 126 -5.64 8.85 6.47
CA ILE A 126 -4.28 8.48 6.06
C ILE A 126 -3.49 8.18 7.31
N VAL A 127 -2.97 6.95 7.37
CA VAL A 127 -2.17 6.49 8.50
C VAL A 127 -0.84 5.97 8.00
N PHE A 128 0.20 6.25 8.78
CA PHE A 128 1.49 5.65 8.60
C PHE A 128 1.77 4.69 9.75
N ILE A 129 2.19 3.47 9.41
CA ILE A 129 2.46 2.39 10.35
C ILE A 129 3.92 2.00 10.21
N ASP A 130 4.65 2.09 11.31
CA ASP A 130 6.06 1.72 11.39
C ASP A 130 6.18 0.29 11.97
N ALA A 131 7.24 -0.43 11.60
CA ALA A 131 7.43 -1.82 12.05
C ALA A 131 7.65 -1.97 13.56
N ASP A 132 7.89 -0.89 14.29
CA ASP A 132 7.91 -0.89 15.76
C ASP A 132 6.50 -0.86 16.38
N GLY A 133 5.46 -0.94 15.55
CA GLY A 133 4.05 -0.95 15.97
C GLY A 133 3.51 0.45 16.27
N SER A 134 4.34 1.49 16.15
CA SER A 134 3.85 2.86 16.23
C SER A 134 3.09 3.22 14.96
N ALA A 135 2.01 3.99 15.13
CA ALA A 135 1.25 4.51 14.03
C ALA A 135 0.90 5.98 14.26
N SER A 136 0.76 6.73 13.17
CA SER A 136 0.31 8.11 13.22
C SER A 136 -0.53 8.47 12.01
N THR A 137 -1.58 9.24 12.20
CA THR A 137 -2.31 9.89 11.10
C THR A 137 -1.43 10.90 10.37
N PHE A 138 -1.91 11.39 9.22
CA PHE A 138 -1.22 12.39 8.42
C PHE A 138 -0.90 13.69 9.17
N ASP A 139 -1.81 14.16 10.02
CA ASP A 139 -1.63 15.34 10.88
C ASP A 139 -0.72 15.10 12.11
N GLY A 140 -0.21 13.87 12.27
CA GLY A 140 0.74 13.50 13.32
C GLY A 140 0.12 13.02 14.63
N ARG A 141 -1.21 12.84 14.71
CA ARG A 141 -1.84 12.20 15.88
C ARG A 141 -1.37 10.74 15.96
N LYS A 142 -0.79 10.36 17.10
CA LYS A 142 -0.37 8.99 17.38
C LYS A 142 -1.58 8.08 17.57
N LEU A 143 -1.49 6.87 17.05
CA LEU A 143 -2.50 5.81 17.15
C LEU A 143 -1.83 4.57 17.76
N SER A 144 -2.54 3.90 18.67
CA SER A 144 -2.24 2.55 19.10
C SER A 144 -2.79 1.53 18.09
N LEU A 145 -2.36 0.27 18.17
CA LEU A 145 -2.94 -0.81 17.35
C LEU A 145 -4.45 -0.96 17.59
N GLN A 146 -4.92 -0.75 18.83
CA GLN A 146 -6.35 -0.80 19.14
C GLN A 146 -7.12 0.35 18.45
N ASP A 147 -6.52 1.54 18.36
CA ASP A 147 -7.12 2.66 17.64
C ASP A 147 -7.24 2.35 16.14
N LEU A 148 -6.25 1.66 15.57
CA LEU A 148 -6.27 1.22 14.18
C LEU A 148 -7.37 0.19 13.92
N GLU A 149 -7.53 -0.79 14.81
CA GLU A 149 -8.59 -1.81 14.70
C GLU A 149 -9.97 -1.16 14.73
N ALA A 150 -10.22 -0.31 15.73
CA ALA A 150 -11.51 0.38 15.87
C ALA A 150 -11.79 1.29 14.68
N ALA A 151 -10.80 2.05 14.22
CA ALA A 151 -11.00 2.98 13.12
C ALA A 151 -11.13 2.28 11.76
N ALA A 152 -10.56 1.08 11.61
CA ALA A 152 -10.71 0.28 10.41
C ALA A 152 -12.17 -0.07 10.14
N GLU A 153 -13.05 -0.18 11.15
CA GLU A 153 -14.47 -0.53 10.96
C GLU A 153 -15.30 0.55 10.23
N ILE A 154 -14.82 1.79 10.19
CA ILE A 154 -15.58 2.94 9.68
C ILE A 154 -15.16 3.28 8.24
N PRO A 155 -16.09 3.34 7.26
CA PRO A 155 -15.78 3.78 5.90
C PRO A 155 -15.62 5.31 5.79
N PRO A 156 -14.82 5.80 4.82
CA PRO A 156 -13.89 5.02 3.99
C PRO A 156 -12.77 4.41 4.84
N ARG A 157 -12.38 3.18 4.52
CA ARG A 157 -11.32 2.46 5.24
C ARG A 157 -10.03 3.27 5.22
N MET A 158 -9.22 3.15 6.27
CA MET A 158 -7.95 3.88 6.35
C MET A 158 -7.02 3.49 5.20
N LEU A 159 -6.41 4.49 4.57
CA LEU A 159 -5.31 4.32 3.63
C LEU A 159 -4.01 4.27 4.45
N ALA A 160 -3.45 3.07 4.55
CA ALA A 160 -2.27 2.80 5.36
C ALA A 160 -1.00 2.76 4.51
N PHE A 161 0.01 3.49 4.96
CA PHE A 161 1.36 3.49 4.45
C PHE A 161 2.25 2.78 5.47
N VAL A 162 2.82 1.63 5.09
CA VAL A 162 3.54 0.75 6.00
C VAL A 162 5.02 0.69 5.61
N ASP A 163 5.89 1.06 6.55
CA ASP A 163 7.35 1.01 6.38
C ASP A 163 7.92 -0.23 7.08
N ILE A 164 8.34 -1.23 6.29
CA ILE A 164 8.98 -2.45 6.80
C ILE A 164 10.50 -2.35 6.62
N PRO A 165 11.30 -2.29 7.70
CA PRO A 165 12.74 -2.17 7.60
C PRO A 165 13.39 -3.48 7.16
N ARG A 166 14.66 -3.37 6.74
CA ARG A 166 15.54 -4.52 6.56
C ARG A 166 15.57 -5.37 7.83
N GLY A 167 15.54 -6.69 7.63
CA GLY A 167 15.61 -7.69 8.67
C GLY A 167 14.25 -8.15 9.19
N THR A 168 13.15 -7.51 8.81
CA THR A 168 11.82 -7.92 9.24
C THR A 168 11.39 -9.24 8.58
N PRO A 169 10.89 -10.22 9.35
CA PRO A 169 10.28 -11.43 8.82
C PRO A 169 9.03 -11.15 7.96
N ILE A 170 8.92 -11.85 6.83
CA ILE A 170 7.74 -11.82 5.97
C ILE A 170 7.29 -13.27 5.79
N ILE A 171 6.39 -13.72 6.67
CA ILE A 171 6.05 -15.13 6.85
C ILE A 171 4.91 -15.48 5.87
N PRO A 172 5.11 -16.41 4.91
CA PRO A 172 4.05 -16.82 4.01
C PRO A 172 3.00 -17.65 4.74
N MET A 173 1.73 -17.38 4.45
CA MET A 173 0.60 -18.02 5.13
C MET A 173 -0.12 -19.02 4.22
N ALA A 174 -0.88 -18.50 3.25
CA ALA A 174 -1.64 -19.32 2.32
C ALA A 174 -1.71 -18.62 0.97
N CYS A 175 -2.05 -19.36 -0.07
CA CYS A 175 -2.34 -18.80 -1.39
C CYS A 175 -3.42 -19.60 -2.10
N GLU A 176 -4.03 -18.96 -3.11
CA GLU A 176 -4.82 -19.64 -4.13
C GLU A 176 -4.07 -19.56 -5.46
N CYS A 177 -3.86 -20.70 -6.10
CA CYS A 177 -3.28 -20.80 -7.43
C CYS A 177 -4.35 -20.52 -8.50
N GLU A 178 -3.96 -20.16 -9.72
CA GLU A 178 -4.89 -19.96 -10.85
C GLU A 178 -5.78 -21.18 -11.16
N SER A 179 -5.36 -22.37 -10.74
CA SER A 179 -6.15 -23.61 -10.82
C SER A 179 -7.33 -23.64 -9.84
N GLY A 180 -7.43 -22.69 -8.91
CA GLY A 180 -8.37 -22.67 -7.78
C GLY A 180 -7.91 -23.51 -6.59
N ALA A 181 -6.71 -24.11 -6.66
CA ALA A 181 -6.16 -24.87 -5.53
C ALA A 181 -5.71 -23.92 -4.42
N ILE A 182 -6.12 -24.22 -3.18
CA ILE A 182 -5.69 -23.50 -1.97
C ILE A 182 -4.53 -24.26 -1.35
N VAL A 183 -3.41 -23.57 -1.10
CA VAL A 183 -2.20 -24.14 -0.51
C VAL A 183 -1.87 -23.43 0.80
N GLN A 184 -1.72 -24.20 1.88
CA GLN A 184 -1.31 -23.71 3.19
C GLN A 184 0.23 -23.67 3.27
N LEU A 185 0.81 -22.56 2.80
CA LEU A 185 2.25 -22.33 2.77
C LEU A 185 2.91 -22.43 4.15
N TYR A 186 2.20 -22.00 5.19
CA TYR A 186 2.70 -22.02 6.57
C TYR A 186 3.02 -23.44 7.05
N GLU A 187 2.29 -24.46 6.61
CA GLU A 187 2.53 -25.85 7.01
C GLU A 187 3.85 -26.36 6.47
N SER A 188 4.08 -26.16 5.17
CA SER A 188 5.34 -26.50 4.52
C SER A 188 6.50 -25.69 5.11
N TYR A 189 6.27 -24.40 5.40
CA TYR A 189 7.27 -23.53 6.00
C TYR A 189 7.67 -24.02 7.40
N ILE A 190 6.69 -24.32 8.26
CA ILE A 190 6.92 -24.82 9.61
C ILE A 190 7.61 -26.18 9.56
N ALA A 191 7.17 -27.10 8.71
CA ALA A 191 7.79 -28.42 8.59
C ALA A 191 9.28 -28.36 8.20
N GLN A 192 9.66 -27.41 7.34
CA GLN A 192 11.06 -27.23 6.96
C GLN A 192 11.91 -26.53 8.04
N GLN A 193 11.32 -25.61 8.81
CA GLN A 193 12.01 -24.88 9.88
C GLN A 193 12.08 -25.64 11.21
N TRP A 194 11.14 -26.55 11.43
CA TRP A 194 11.06 -27.46 12.56
C TRP A 194 10.99 -28.91 12.04
N PRO A 195 12.16 -29.51 11.73
CA PRO A 195 12.22 -30.88 11.22
C PRO A 195 11.62 -31.90 12.19
N GLN A 196 11.80 -31.67 13.50
CA GLN A 196 11.19 -32.47 14.57
C GLN A 196 9.75 -32.03 14.79
N GLU A 197 8.81 -32.96 14.69
CA GLU A 197 7.38 -32.67 14.75
C GLU A 197 6.95 -32.20 16.13
N GLU A 198 7.57 -32.74 17.19
CA GLU A 198 7.29 -32.41 18.58
C GLU A 198 7.67 -30.97 18.96
N GLU A 199 8.58 -30.34 18.19
CA GLU A 199 8.98 -28.95 18.39
C GLU A 199 8.14 -27.95 17.58
N ARG A 200 7.25 -28.41 16.69
CA ARG A 200 6.52 -27.53 15.77
C ARG A 200 5.56 -26.62 16.56
N PRO A 201 5.61 -25.29 16.34
CA PRO A 201 4.65 -24.40 16.97
C PRO A 201 3.25 -24.69 16.42
N THR A 202 2.29 -24.90 17.32
CA THR A 202 0.88 -25.08 16.99
C THR A 202 0.15 -23.75 17.14
N TYR A 203 -0.67 -23.38 16.15
CA TYR A 203 -1.48 -22.17 16.27
C TYR A 203 -2.48 -22.34 17.42
N PRO A 204 -2.56 -21.37 18.35
CA PRO A 204 -3.44 -21.49 19.50
C PRO A 204 -4.92 -21.42 19.07
N PRO A 205 -5.83 -22.09 19.79
CA PRO A 205 -7.26 -22.15 19.42
C PRO A 205 -7.95 -20.78 19.52
N ASP A 206 -9.15 -20.65 18.96
CA ASP A 206 -9.89 -19.38 18.93
C ASP A 206 -10.17 -18.79 20.31
N GLN A 207 -10.32 -19.63 21.35
CA GLN A 207 -10.53 -19.17 22.73
C GLN A 207 -9.24 -18.69 23.42
N ALA A 208 -8.08 -18.92 22.81
CA ALA A 208 -6.79 -18.55 23.40
C ALA A 208 -6.63 -17.03 23.51
N GLY A 209 -5.96 -16.62 24.59
CA GLY A 209 -5.65 -15.21 24.83
C GLY A 209 -4.66 -14.63 23.83
N GLN A 210 -4.61 -13.30 23.76
CA GLN A 210 -3.70 -12.57 22.87
C GLN A 210 -2.22 -12.93 23.11
N ASN A 211 -1.83 -13.24 24.35
CA ASN A 211 -0.46 -13.60 24.70
C ASN A 211 0.00 -14.93 24.07
N GLU A 212 -0.87 -15.92 23.95
CA GLU A 212 -0.55 -17.20 23.30
C GLU A 212 -0.36 -17.01 21.80
N ARG A 213 -1.24 -16.22 21.17
CA ARG A 213 -1.11 -15.85 19.74
C ARG A 213 0.19 -15.10 19.48
N ARG A 214 0.53 -14.15 20.35
CA ARG A 214 1.79 -13.41 20.33
C ARG A 214 3.01 -14.31 20.46
N ALA A 215 2.98 -15.27 21.38
CA ALA A 215 4.06 -16.24 21.56
C ALA A 215 4.25 -17.11 20.31
N TYR A 216 3.16 -17.58 19.69
CA TYR A 216 3.20 -18.32 18.43
C TYR A 216 3.89 -17.52 17.31
N TRP A 217 3.46 -16.28 17.08
CA TRP A 217 4.05 -15.43 16.04
C TRP A 217 5.50 -15.07 16.34
N SER A 218 5.83 -14.83 17.61
CA SER A 218 7.20 -14.57 18.06
C SER A 218 8.12 -15.77 17.78
N ALA A 219 7.65 -17.00 18.03
CA ALA A 219 8.40 -18.22 17.72
C ALA A 219 8.66 -18.37 16.21
N LEU A 220 7.65 -18.09 15.37
CA LEU A 220 7.80 -18.11 13.91
C LEU A 220 8.79 -17.05 13.41
N ALA A 221 8.68 -15.83 13.92
CA ALA A 221 9.59 -14.73 13.59
C ALA A 221 11.03 -15.04 14.01
N GLY A 222 11.22 -15.65 15.19
CA GLY A 222 12.53 -15.98 15.76
C GLY A 222 13.32 -17.02 14.96
N ARG A 223 12.65 -17.90 14.20
CA ARG A 223 13.30 -18.85 13.27
C ARG A 223 13.09 -18.48 11.79
N PHE A 224 12.83 -17.20 11.49
CA PHE A 224 12.53 -16.81 10.13
C PHE A 224 13.69 -17.06 9.15
N SER A 225 13.40 -17.68 7.98
CA SER A 225 14.33 -17.75 6.85
C SER A 225 13.64 -17.31 5.57
N SER A 226 14.13 -16.22 4.98
CA SER A 226 13.67 -15.76 3.66
C SER A 226 13.92 -16.78 2.55
N ARG A 227 14.95 -17.64 2.69
CA ARG A 227 15.21 -18.72 1.73
C ARG A 227 14.09 -19.76 1.75
N VAL A 228 13.77 -20.28 2.93
CA VAL A 228 12.70 -21.28 3.08
C VAL A 228 11.35 -20.67 2.67
N GLY A 229 11.10 -19.41 3.05
CA GLY A 229 9.91 -18.68 2.63
C GLY A 229 9.77 -18.55 1.11
N MET A 230 10.86 -18.32 0.38
CA MET A 230 10.84 -18.35 -1.09
C MET A 230 10.56 -19.76 -1.63
N GLU A 231 11.27 -20.77 -1.11
CA GLU A 231 11.18 -22.15 -1.60
C GLU A 231 9.74 -22.69 -1.50
N VAL A 232 9.04 -22.43 -0.39
CA VAL A 232 7.64 -22.87 -0.25
C VAL A 232 6.68 -22.15 -1.19
N ILE A 233 6.92 -20.87 -1.48
CA ILE A 233 6.11 -20.10 -2.44
C ILE A 233 6.38 -20.59 -3.86
N GLU A 234 7.65 -20.75 -4.24
CA GLU A 234 8.05 -21.23 -5.56
C GLU A 234 7.52 -22.64 -5.82
N ALA A 235 7.55 -23.52 -4.81
CA ALA A 235 6.97 -24.86 -4.90
C ALA A 235 5.44 -24.81 -5.08
N ALA A 236 4.74 -23.94 -4.35
CA ALA A 236 3.28 -23.82 -4.48
C ALA A 236 2.84 -23.28 -5.84
N GLY A 237 3.64 -22.40 -6.45
CA GLY A 237 3.40 -21.87 -7.79
C GLY A 237 4.19 -22.59 -8.89
N ALA A 238 4.60 -23.84 -8.67
CA ALA A 238 5.29 -24.64 -9.68
C ALA A 238 4.40 -24.88 -10.92
N ASP A 239 3.10 -25.08 -10.68
CA ASP A 239 2.12 -25.41 -11.73
C ASP A 239 1.31 -24.21 -12.21
N GLY A 240 1.60 -22.99 -11.74
CA GLY A 240 0.84 -21.81 -12.12
C GLY A 240 1.16 -20.56 -11.31
N ARG A 241 0.46 -19.46 -11.63
CA ARG A 241 0.59 -18.21 -10.89
C ARG A 241 -0.44 -18.17 -9.75
N PHE A 242 -0.29 -17.18 -8.86
CA PHE A 242 -1.23 -16.99 -7.76
C PHE A 242 -2.37 -16.06 -8.17
N GLY A 243 -3.59 -16.42 -7.75
CA GLY A 243 -4.72 -15.51 -7.65
C GLY A 243 -4.49 -14.53 -6.50
N TRP A 244 -4.32 -15.07 -5.29
CA TRP A 244 -3.96 -14.32 -4.08
C TRP A 244 -2.93 -15.06 -3.22
N ILE A 245 -2.27 -14.32 -2.33
CA ILE A 245 -1.31 -14.85 -1.36
C ILE A 245 -1.27 -13.95 -0.12
N ASP A 246 -1.28 -14.61 1.03
CA ASP A 246 -1.30 -14.00 2.35
C ASP A 246 0.06 -14.10 3.05
N PHE A 247 0.40 -13.06 3.80
CA PHE A 247 1.58 -13.02 4.66
C PHE A 247 1.26 -12.50 6.05
N ARG A 248 2.13 -12.81 6.99
CA ARG A 248 2.19 -12.20 8.32
C ARG A 248 3.53 -11.52 8.49
N VAL A 249 3.49 -10.25 8.90
CA VAL A 249 4.67 -9.44 9.18
C VAL A 249 4.63 -9.00 10.64
N PRO A 250 5.65 -9.29 11.46
CA PRO A 250 5.71 -8.79 12.82
C PRO A 250 5.67 -7.26 12.85
N ILE A 251 4.81 -6.72 13.69
CA ILE A 251 4.73 -5.29 14.00
C ILE A 251 4.88 -5.12 15.51
N GLY A 252 5.76 -4.22 15.92
CA GLY A 252 6.12 -4.05 17.32
C GLY A 252 6.96 -5.18 17.90
N CYS A 253 7.10 -5.17 19.22
CA CYS A 253 8.01 -6.04 19.95
C CYS A 253 7.33 -7.21 20.69
N ALA A 254 5.99 -7.23 20.72
CA ALA A 254 5.23 -8.17 21.53
C ALA A 254 4.72 -9.41 20.76
N GLY A 255 5.13 -9.62 19.51
CA GLY A 255 4.60 -10.71 18.67
C GLY A 255 3.25 -10.38 18.01
N ASP A 256 2.86 -9.11 17.98
CA ASP A 256 1.76 -8.63 17.14
C ASP A 256 2.18 -8.72 15.66
N THR A 257 1.21 -8.95 14.77
CA THR A 257 1.48 -9.11 13.34
C THR A 257 0.46 -8.35 12.50
N LEU A 258 0.95 -7.74 11.43
CA LEU A 258 0.14 -7.26 10.32
C LEU A 258 -0.12 -8.40 9.35
N HIS A 259 -1.39 -8.68 9.09
CA HIS A 259 -1.76 -9.53 7.96
C HIS A 259 -1.65 -8.73 6.67
N LEU A 260 -1.04 -9.32 5.65
CA LEU A 260 -0.95 -8.75 4.32
C LEU A 260 -1.70 -9.65 3.35
N HIS A 261 -2.70 -9.10 2.69
CA HIS A 261 -3.43 -9.76 1.61
C HIS A 261 -3.01 -9.15 0.27
N LEU A 262 -2.37 -9.94 -0.59
CA LEU A 262 -1.95 -9.54 -1.94
C LEU A 262 -2.72 -10.34 -2.99
N VAL A 263 -3.25 -9.64 -4.00
CA VAL A 263 -4.01 -10.27 -5.09
C VAL A 263 -3.31 -9.99 -6.44
N PRO A 264 -2.21 -10.69 -6.75
CA PRO A 264 -1.54 -10.56 -8.05
C PRO A 264 -2.43 -10.95 -9.23
N GLY A 265 -3.48 -11.75 -9.02
CA GLY A 265 -4.46 -12.08 -10.06
C GLY A 265 -3.83 -12.68 -11.31
N GLY A 266 -2.81 -13.53 -11.14
CA GLY A 266 -2.12 -14.17 -12.25
C GLY A 266 -1.17 -13.28 -13.05
N LYS A 267 -0.94 -12.03 -12.66
CA LYS A 267 -0.11 -11.10 -13.45
C LYS A 267 1.39 -11.22 -13.22
N TYR A 268 1.79 -11.82 -12.11
CA TYR A 268 3.19 -11.90 -11.69
C TYR A 268 3.71 -13.34 -11.79
N TYR A 269 4.94 -13.49 -12.27
CA TYR A 269 5.65 -14.77 -12.16
C TYR A 269 5.93 -15.08 -10.69
N THR A 270 5.56 -16.28 -10.25
CA THR A 270 5.68 -16.78 -8.88
C THR A 270 7.05 -16.51 -8.27
N GLY A 271 8.15 -16.91 -8.94
CA GLY A 271 9.50 -16.71 -8.42
C GLY A 271 9.93 -15.24 -8.33
N VAL A 272 9.51 -14.40 -9.28
CA VAL A 272 9.80 -12.95 -9.23
C VAL A 272 9.05 -12.31 -8.07
N PHE A 273 7.78 -12.66 -7.89
CA PHE A 273 6.97 -12.18 -6.77
C PHE A 273 7.54 -12.63 -5.43
N ALA A 274 7.88 -13.92 -5.27
CA ALA A 274 8.48 -14.47 -4.06
C ALA A 274 9.82 -13.79 -3.74
N TYR A 275 10.68 -13.60 -4.75
CA TYR A 275 11.95 -12.91 -4.60
C TYR A 275 11.76 -11.45 -4.15
N ASN A 276 10.87 -10.71 -4.79
CA ASN A 276 10.60 -9.31 -4.47
C ASN A 276 9.97 -9.15 -3.08
N MET A 277 8.94 -9.93 -2.77
CA MET A 277 8.22 -9.82 -1.52
C MET A 277 9.03 -10.35 -0.33
N VAL A 278 9.55 -11.57 -0.40
CA VAL A 278 10.17 -12.22 0.77
C VAL A 278 11.63 -11.88 0.89
N ARG A 279 12.41 -12.07 -0.18
CA ARG A 279 13.87 -11.91 -0.11
C ARG A 279 14.30 -10.46 -0.17
N ARG A 280 13.82 -9.65 -1.13
CA ARG A 280 14.11 -8.20 -1.12
C ARG A 280 13.47 -7.54 0.09
N GLY A 281 12.20 -7.84 0.39
CA GLY A 281 11.53 -7.33 1.60
C GLY A 281 12.31 -7.56 2.87
N CYS A 282 12.80 -8.78 3.13
CA CYS A 282 13.64 -9.04 4.29
C CYS A 282 15.04 -8.40 4.18
N ARG A 283 15.69 -8.40 3.01
CA ARG A 283 17.10 -7.95 2.89
C ARG A 283 17.28 -6.44 2.76
N GLN A 284 16.33 -5.75 2.16
CA GLN A 284 16.40 -4.31 1.87
C GLN A 284 15.33 -3.52 2.63
N GLY A 285 14.25 -4.19 3.05
CA GLY A 285 13.03 -3.51 3.50
C GLY A 285 12.13 -3.17 2.31
N ILE A 286 10.85 -2.97 2.60
CA ILE A 286 9.83 -2.57 1.63
C ILE A 286 8.91 -1.52 2.24
N ARG A 287 8.29 -0.75 1.35
CA ARG A 287 7.20 0.16 1.69
C ARG A 287 5.92 -0.33 1.03
N MET A 288 4.81 -0.23 1.72
CA MET A 288 3.53 -0.70 1.22
C MET A 288 2.48 0.38 1.36
N VAL A 289 1.55 0.43 0.41
CA VAL A 289 0.32 1.19 0.54
C VAL A 289 -0.86 0.24 0.37
N GLY A 290 -1.85 0.38 1.23
CA GLY A 290 -3.01 -0.49 1.24
C GLY A 290 -4.20 0.07 2.00
N THR A 291 -5.32 -0.65 1.97
CA THR A 291 -6.50 -0.31 2.78
C THR A 291 -6.54 -1.20 4.01
N LEU A 292 -6.65 -0.58 5.18
CA LEU A 292 -6.69 -1.30 6.46
C LEU A 292 -8.11 -1.81 6.75
N LYS A 293 -8.22 -3.10 7.05
CA LYS A 293 -9.43 -3.80 7.48
C LYS A 293 -9.38 -4.07 8.99
N ALA A 294 -10.53 -4.49 9.53
CA ALA A 294 -10.62 -4.97 10.90
C ALA A 294 -9.65 -6.15 11.14
N GLY A 295 -9.05 -6.22 12.33
CA GLY A 295 -8.09 -7.28 12.69
C GLY A 295 -6.64 -7.03 12.24
N ILE A 296 -6.26 -5.76 11.98
CA ILE A 296 -4.93 -5.36 11.48
C ILE A 296 -4.57 -6.17 10.21
N ASP A 297 -5.45 -6.09 9.22
CA ASP A 297 -5.33 -6.73 7.92
C ASP A 297 -5.20 -5.67 6.83
N LEU A 298 -4.14 -5.74 6.03
CA LEU A 298 -3.86 -4.82 4.94
C LEU A 298 -4.17 -5.47 3.61
N ASN A 299 -5.19 -4.95 2.94
CA ASN A 299 -5.36 -5.13 1.51
C ASN A 299 -4.30 -4.31 0.77
N VAL A 300 -3.24 -4.97 0.29
CA VAL A 300 -2.10 -4.29 -0.32
C VAL A 300 -2.46 -3.83 -1.73
N LEU A 301 -2.34 -2.52 -1.98
CA LEU A 301 -2.51 -1.93 -3.30
C LEU A 301 -1.20 -1.93 -4.07
N ALA A 302 -0.09 -1.58 -3.41
CA ALA A 302 1.23 -1.56 -4.03
C ALA A 302 2.35 -1.76 -2.99
N VAL A 303 3.48 -2.27 -3.49
CA VAL A 303 4.72 -2.52 -2.74
C VAL A 303 5.89 -1.88 -3.49
N PHE A 304 6.78 -1.22 -2.77
CA PHE A 304 7.93 -0.50 -3.26
C PHE A 304 9.18 -0.94 -2.49
N ASP A 305 10.36 -0.78 -3.09
CA ASP A 305 11.61 -0.89 -2.35
C ASP A 305 11.72 0.26 -1.32
N ARG A 306 12.48 0.01 -0.25
CA ARG A 306 12.78 1.01 0.78
C ARG A 306 14.10 1.73 0.53
#